data_AF-A0A4Y2SMN7-F1
#
_entry.id   AF-A0A4Y2SMN7-F1
#
_cell.length_a   1.000
_cell.length_b   1.000
_cell.length_c   1.000
_cell.angle_alpha   90.00
_cell.angle_beta   90.00
_cell.angle_gamma   90.00
#
_symmetry.space_group_name_H-M   'P 1'
#
loop_
_entity.id
_entity.type
_entity.pdbx_description
1 polymer ?
#
loop_
_entity_poly.entity_id
_entity_poly.type
_entity_poly.pdbx_seq_one_letter_code
_entity_poly.pdbx_strand_id
1 'polypeptide(L)'
;MIGSSVDYVRSGGMMNVSVTKALEHLYATTAEFSGCVLLASRPAYSYPPRLEYQCTYVIIILAAYWLLEPAPMSAVSLLPLILFPLLGIMSSTEVSKNYMKDGFVTFIGGMMAAIAVENCKLHERIALKVLLVVGTEIKWLLLGLMLTTMFLSMWMTNIATTAVMIPIVDALVGEISSNIKEIHLDENNSVTDSIEVYTLEEIGKINNTIKERNDKFAALKVTLLLGVSYAANIGGTGTIIGTTPNLILMTLLQKLHPGSDEITFATWMMYNMPGVLLCVFFGWIYLWLVNIYFSKINHNDESKDEFYGIISKRYDRLGSVSSHEASVMVLFSLLIILWIFRDPKFMPGWATVLGLKS
;
A
#
# COMPACT_ATOMS: atom_id res chain seq x y z
N MET A 1 -27.47 18.31 -31.22
CA MET A 1 -26.89 19.09 -30.09
C MET A 1 -26.46 18.15 -28.97
N ILE A 2 -25.55 17.21 -29.27
CA ILE A 2 -24.97 16.27 -28.29
C ILE A 2 -23.46 16.52 -28.34
N GLY A 3 -23.05 17.70 -27.86
CA GLY A 3 -21.69 18.22 -28.03
C GLY A 3 -21.21 19.07 -26.86
N SER A 4 -21.90 19.07 -25.72
CA SER A 4 -21.54 19.93 -24.58
C SER A 4 -21.21 19.19 -23.29
N SER A 5 -21.19 17.85 -23.28
CA SER A 5 -20.84 17.06 -22.07
C SER A 5 -19.46 16.41 -22.13
N VAL A 6 -18.74 16.53 -23.26
CA VAL A 6 -17.40 15.95 -23.45
C VAL A 6 -16.27 16.96 -23.19
N ASP A 7 -16.58 18.27 -23.15
CA ASP A 7 -15.57 19.31 -22.86
C ASP A 7 -15.41 19.65 -21.37
N TYR A 8 -16.26 19.12 -20.47
CA TYR A 8 -16.20 19.43 -19.04
C TYR A 8 -15.18 18.61 -18.25
N VAL A 9 -14.66 17.52 -18.82
CA VAL A 9 -13.61 16.67 -18.19
C VAL A 9 -12.20 17.07 -18.64
N ARG A 10 -12.08 17.97 -19.64
CA ARG A 10 -10.80 18.37 -20.23
C ARG A 10 -10.20 19.66 -19.64
N SER A 11 -10.93 20.40 -18.80
CA SER A 11 -10.42 21.58 -18.10
C SER A 11 -9.95 21.23 -16.68
N GLY A 12 -8.74 20.68 -16.57
CA GLY A 12 -8.03 20.41 -15.32
C GLY A 12 -7.61 21.68 -14.53
N GLY A 13 -8.53 22.62 -14.29
CA GLY A 13 -8.23 23.94 -13.71
C GLY A 13 -9.05 24.33 -12.48
N MET A 14 -10.18 23.67 -12.17
CA MET A 14 -11.07 24.13 -11.07
C MET A 14 -11.23 23.18 -9.90
N MET A 15 -10.93 21.88 -10.05
CA MET A 15 -11.07 20.92 -8.95
C MET A 15 -9.95 21.05 -7.90
N ASN A 16 -8.77 21.57 -8.29
CA ASN A 16 -7.68 21.83 -7.36
C ASN A 16 -7.93 23.06 -6.47
N VAL A 17 -8.57 24.13 -6.99
CA VAL A 17 -8.72 25.40 -6.26
C VAL A 17 -9.72 25.30 -5.11
N SER A 18 -10.77 24.49 -5.24
CA SER A 18 -11.77 24.33 -4.18
C SER A 18 -11.28 23.44 -3.04
N VAL A 19 -10.48 22.40 -3.35
CA VAL A 19 -9.87 21.53 -2.34
C VAL A 19 -8.72 22.25 -1.65
N THR A 20 -7.87 23.00 -2.37
CA THR A 20 -6.81 23.79 -1.73
C THR A 20 -7.38 24.92 -0.89
N LYS A 21 -8.45 25.61 -1.30
CA LYS A 21 -9.11 26.63 -0.46
C LYS A 21 -9.82 26.04 0.75
N ALA A 22 -10.45 24.87 0.60
CA ALA A 22 -11.05 24.16 1.73
C ALA A 22 -9.97 23.68 2.72
N LEU A 23 -8.84 23.18 2.21
CA LEU A 23 -7.67 22.84 3.02
C LEU A 23 -7.08 24.07 3.68
N GLU A 24 -6.89 25.20 2.98
CA GLU A 24 -6.39 26.46 3.57
C GLU A 24 -7.32 26.99 4.65
N HIS A 25 -8.64 26.91 4.46
CA HIS A 25 -9.61 27.27 5.49
C HIS A 25 -9.59 26.31 6.68
N LEU A 26 -9.42 24.99 6.44
CA LEU A 26 -9.21 23.99 7.50
C LEU A 26 -7.91 24.29 8.25
N TYR A 27 -6.80 24.54 7.56
CA TYR A 27 -5.48 24.85 8.13
C TYR A 27 -5.50 26.16 8.93
N ALA A 28 -6.25 27.17 8.48
CA ALA A 28 -6.43 28.42 9.22
C ALA A 28 -7.27 28.23 10.49
N THR A 29 -8.39 27.50 10.40
CA THR A 29 -9.21 27.17 11.58
C THR A 29 -8.51 26.21 12.53
N THR A 30 -7.65 25.31 12.05
CA THR A 30 -6.86 24.40 12.88
C THR A 30 -5.64 25.06 13.50
N ALA A 31 -5.06 26.11 12.90
CA ALA A 31 -4.02 26.93 13.52
C ALA A 31 -4.58 27.78 14.68
N GLU A 32 -5.78 28.33 14.53
CA GLU A 32 -6.51 29.02 15.61
C GLU A 32 -6.93 28.04 16.72
N PHE A 33 -7.35 26.82 16.37
CA PHE A 33 -7.64 25.75 17.33
C PHE A 33 -6.37 25.24 18.03
N SER A 34 -5.26 25.11 17.30
CA SER A 34 -3.94 24.69 17.82
C SER A 34 -3.38 25.68 18.85
N GLY A 35 -3.47 26.99 18.55
CA GLY A 35 -3.10 28.05 19.49
C GLY A 35 -3.98 28.07 20.73
N CYS A 36 -5.30 27.88 20.57
CA CYS A 36 -6.24 27.81 21.69
C CYS A 36 -6.01 26.57 22.57
N VAL A 37 -5.70 25.40 22.02
CA VAL A 37 -5.43 24.18 22.81
C VAL A 37 -4.08 24.27 23.56
N LEU A 38 -3.06 24.86 22.94
CA LEU A 38 -1.75 25.07 23.59
C LEU A 38 -1.79 26.16 24.70
N LEU A 39 -2.70 27.12 24.59
CA LEU A 39 -2.83 28.23 25.55
C LEU A 39 -3.90 27.98 26.63
N ALA A 40 -5.01 27.28 26.31
CA ALA A 40 -6.12 27.07 27.24
C ALA A 40 -5.84 26.05 28.35
N SER A 41 -4.67 25.41 28.34
CA SER A 41 -4.35 24.31 29.25
C SER A 41 -2.89 24.28 29.68
N ARG A 42 -2.28 25.47 29.82
CA ARG A 42 -1.24 25.61 30.85
C ARG A 42 -1.93 25.22 32.16
N PRO A 43 -1.51 24.16 32.89
CA PRO A 43 -2.09 23.84 34.18
C PRO A 43 -1.66 24.92 35.18
N ALA A 44 -2.26 26.10 35.07
CA ALA A 44 -2.42 26.99 36.20
C ALA A 44 -3.43 26.29 37.11
N TYR A 45 -3.02 26.04 38.35
CA TYR A 45 -3.82 25.47 39.45
C TYR A 45 -3.87 23.94 39.56
N SER A 46 -2.77 23.35 40.02
CA SER A 46 -2.79 22.57 41.27
C SER A 46 -1.38 22.47 41.84
N TYR A 47 -1.16 23.11 43.00
CA TYR A 47 0.06 22.96 43.78
C TYR A 47 0.01 21.63 44.55
N PRO A 48 1.03 20.75 44.49
CA PRO A 48 2.29 20.87 43.75
C PRO A 48 2.19 20.38 42.29
N PRO A 49 2.94 20.99 41.34
CA PRO A 49 2.99 20.54 39.95
C PRO A 49 3.72 19.20 39.87
N ARG A 50 2.94 18.13 39.74
CA ARG A 50 3.46 16.79 39.47
C ARG A 50 3.83 16.69 37.98
N LEU A 51 5.04 16.20 37.69
CA LEU A 51 5.58 15.97 36.34
C LEU A 51 4.60 15.16 35.47
N GLU A 52 3.84 14.29 36.11
CA GLU A 52 2.81 13.42 35.57
C GLU A 52 1.69 14.20 34.87
N TYR A 53 1.25 15.35 35.40
CA TYR A 53 0.19 16.17 34.78
C TYR A 53 0.69 16.88 33.51
N GLN A 54 1.93 17.37 33.54
CA GLN A 54 2.54 18.03 32.37
C GLN A 54 2.77 17.02 31.24
N CYS A 55 3.20 15.80 31.57
CA CYS A 55 3.33 14.71 30.61
C CYS A 55 1.95 14.31 30.03
N THR A 56 0.95 14.12 30.88
CA THR A 56 -0.42 13.79 30.47
C THR A 56 -1.00 14.85 29.55
N TYR A 57 -0.75 16.13 29.84
CA TYR A 57 -1.17 17.24 29.00
C TYR A 57 -0.64 17.12 27.57
N VAL A 58 0.67 16.89 27.42
CA VAL A 58 1.28 16.72 26.09
C VAL A 58 0.73 15.48 25.39
N ILE A 59 0.50 14.38 26.10
CA ILE A 59 -0.10 13.16 25.52
C ILE A 59 -1.51 13.45 24.99
N ILE A 60 -2.34 14.18 25.73
CA ILE A 60 -3.70 14.56 25.30
C ILE A 60 -3.64 15.44 24.05
N ILE A 61 -2.72 16.40 23.99
CA ILE A 61 -2.51 17.22 22.79
C ILE A 61 -2.14 16.35 21.60
N LEU A 62 -1.15 15.47 21.75
CA LEU A 62 -0.72 14.57 20.67
C LEU A 62 -1.87 13.68 20.19
N ALA A 63 -2.63 13.11 21.12
CA ALA A 63 -3.77 12.27 20.81
C ALA A 63 -4.85 13.06 20.04
N ALA A 64 -5.17 14.28 20.49
CA ALA A 64 -6.12 15.14 19.79
C ALA A 64 -5.64 15.53 18.38
N TYR A 65 -4.35 15.86 18.22
CA TYR A 65 -3.79 16.20 16.90
C TYR A 65 -3.67 14.99 15.98
N TRP A 66 -3.35 13.80 16.49
CA TRP A 66 -3.36 12.60 15.66
C TRP A 66 -4.78 12.15 15.27
N LEU A 67 -5.78 12.39 16.11
CA LEU A 67 -7.18 12.03 15.81
C LEU A 67 -7.88 13.03 14.90
N LEU A 68 -7.63 14.33 15.09
CA LEU A 68 -8.28 15.41 14.34
C LEU A 68 -7.52 15.81 13.06
N GLU A 69 -6.29 15.32 12.91
CA GLU A 69 -5.37 15.63 11.80
C GLU A 69 -5.31 17.12 11.39
N PRO A 70 -5.19 18.09 12.35
CA PRO A 70 -5.09 19.51 12.02
C PRO A 70 -3.78 19.89 11.30
N ALA A 71 -2.76 19.04 11.42
CA ALA A 71 -1.42 19.19 10.86
C ALA A 71 -0.86 17.80 10.48
N PRO A 72 0.16 17.73 9.61
CA PRO A 72 0.76 16.45 9.21
C PRO A 72 1.26 15.64 10.42
N MET A 73 0.96 14.34 10.46
CA MET A 73 1.31 13.46 11.60
C MET A 73 2.79 13.54 11.98
N SER A 74 3.68 13.66 11.00
CA SER A 74 5.13 13.81 11.23
C SER A 74 5.49 15.07 11.99
N ALA A 75 4.81 16.19 11.74
CA ALA A 75 5.02 17.45 12.46
C ALA A 75 4.50 17.36 13.89
N VAL A 76 3.33 16.73 14.08
CA VAL A 76 2.74 16.46 15.40
C VAL A 76 3.68 15.59 16.23
N SER A 77 4.28 14.56 15.64
CA SER A 77 5.25 13.69 16.29
C SER A 77 6.52 14.41 16.75
N LEU A 78 6.82 15.62 16.26
CA LEU A 78 7.96 16.44 16.71
C LEU A 78 7.60 17.39 17.86
N LEU A 79 6.32 17.59 18.18
CA LEU A 79 5.89 18.46 19.29
C LEU A 79 6.54 18.11 20.65
N PRO A 80 6.76 16.83 21.02
CA PRO A 80 7.45 16.50 22.28
C PRO A 80 8.85 17.09 22.38
N LEU A 81 9.56 17.25 21.25
CA LEU A 81 10.90 17.85 21.20
C LEU A 81 10.91 19.29 21.71
N ILE A 82 9.80 20.00 21.57
CA ILE A 82 9.64 21.40 21.99
C ILE A 82 8.92 21.48 23.33
N LEU A 83 7.82 20.73 23.49
CA LEU A 83 6.95 20.82 24.67
C LEU A 83 7.59 20.20 25.92
N PHE A 84 8.34 19.10 25.80
CA PHE A 84 8.96 18.47 26.98
C PHE A 84 10.03 19.35 27.64
N PRO A 85 10.96 19.98 26.89
CA PRO A 85 11.90 20.93 27.48
C PRO A 85 11.22 22.20 27.99
N LEU A 86 10.20 22.71 27.28
CA LEU A 86 9.49 23.94 27.66
C LEU A 86 8.69 23.79 28.96
N LEU A 87 8.10 22.62 29.19
CA LEU A 87 7.33 22.32 30.41
C LEU A 87 8.22 21.84 31.56
N GLY A 88 9.53 21.63 31.34
CA GLY A 88 10.46 21.13 32.34
C GLY A 88 10.32 19.64 32.64
N ILE A 89 9.74 18.86 31.72
CA ILE A 89 9.52 17.41 31.88
C ILE A 89 10.84 16.64 31.67
N MET A 90 11.57 16.98 30.60
CA MET A 90 12.78 16.27 30.19
C MET A 90 13.71 17.20 29.39
N SER A 91 15.02 17.01 29.50
CA SER A 91 15.99 17.84 28.77
C SER A 91 15.94 17.62 27.26
N SER A 92 16.22 18.65 26.46
CA SER A 92 16.21 18.55 24.98
C SER A 92 17.14 17.45 24.44
N THR A 93 18.26 17.20 25.13
CA THR A 93 19.22 16.15 24.79
C THR A 93 18.63 14.75 25.00
N GLU A 94 17.84 14.56 26.05
CA GLU A 94 17.24 13.27 26.36
C GLU A 94 16.00 13.00 25.50
N VAL A 95 15.24 14.04 25.15
CA VAL A 95 14.12 13.94 24.20
C VAL A 95 14.62 13.54 22.82
N SER A 96 15.64 14.23 22.30
CA SER A 96 16.19 13.97 20.96
C SER A 96 16.77 12.56 20.79
N LYS A 97 17.39 11.99 21.84
CA LYS A 97 17.87 10.58 21.82
C LYS A 97 16.77 9.56 21.53
N ASN A 98 15.51 9.86 21.87
CA ASN A 98 14.40 8.95 21.56
C ASN A 98 13.99 8.95 20.08
N TYR A 99 14.39 9.95 19.29
CA TYR A 99 14.11 10.03 17.85
C TYR A 99 15.18 9.38 16.98
N MET A 100 16.42 9.25 17.48
CA MET A 100 17.56 8.70 16.73
C MET A 100 18.00 7.35 17.31
N LYS A 101 17.09 6.37 17.24
CA LYS A 101 17.41 4.98 17.61
C LYS A 101 17.85 4.18 16.38
N ASP A 102 18.66 3.15 16.58
CA ASP A 102 19.21 2.30 15.51
C ASP A 102 18.13 1.71 14.59
N GLY A 103 16.97 1.37 15.15
CA GLY A 103 15.80 0.95 14.37
C GLY A 103 15.36 1.99 13.34
N PHE A 104 15.33 3.26 13.71
CA PHE A 104 14.94 4.35 12.81
C PHE A 104 15.95 4.55 11.67
N VAL A 105 17.25 4.44 11.96
CA VAL A 105 18.31 4.50 10.91
C VAL A 105 18.18 3.32 9.94
N THR A 106 17.90 2.12 10.45
CA THR A 106 17.63 0.93 9.63
C THR A 106 16.41 1.12 8.73
N PHE A 107 15.35 1.74 9.27
CA PHE A 107 14.15 2.06 8.52
C PHE A 107 14.40 3.07 7.40
N ILE A 108 15.13 4.17 7.67
CA ILE A 108 15.51 5.13 6.63
C ILE A 108 16.32 4.43 5.53
N GLY A 109 17.31 3.61 5.90
CA GLY A 109 18.11 2.86 4.92
C GLY A 109 17.27 1.92 4.05
N GLY A 110 16.32 1.20 4.67
CA GLY A 110 15.37 0.34 3.96
C GLY A 110 14.46 1.12 3.01
N MET A 111 13.93 2.27 3.44
CA MET A 111 13.13 3.16 2.61
C MET A 111 13.91 3.73 1.42
N MET A 112 15.17 4.11 1.62
CA MET A 112 16.04 4.57 0.53
C MET A 112 16.28 3.45 -0.50
N ALA A 113 16.54 2.22 -0.04
CA ALA A 113 16.69 1.06 -0.91
C ALA A 113 15.39 0.76 -1.68
N ALA A 114 14.23 0.83 -1.02
CA ALA A 114 12.93 0.66 -1.64
C ALA A 114 12.67 1.71 -2.74
N ILE A 115 12.95 2.98 -2.46
CA ILE A 115 12.83 4.08 -3.44
C ILE A 115 13.78 3.87 -4.64
N ALA A 116 14.99 3.36 -4.41
CA ALA A 116 15.91 3.03 -5.50
C ALA A 116 15.36 1.94 -6.43
N VAL A 117 14.76 0.88 -5.86
CA VAL A 117 14.08 -0.20 -6.59
C VAL A 117 12.83 0.34 -7.32
N GLU A 118 12.13 1.30 -6.72
CA GLU A 118 10.98 1.97 -7.32
C GLU A 118 11.38 2.76 -8.57
N ASN A 119 12.38 3.63 -8.44
CA ASN A 119 12.85 4.49 -9.54
C ASN A 119 13.42 3.71 -10.73
N CYS A 120 13.98 2.52 -10.49
CA CYS A 120 14.47 1.65 -11.56
C CYS A 120 13.36 0.82 -12.22
N LYS A 121 12.10 0.90 -11.76
CA LYS A 121 10.97 0.06 -12.21
C LYS A 121 11.24 -1.46 -12.13
N LEU A 122 12.21 -1.85 -11.32
CA LEU A 122 12.61 -3.24 -11.16
C LEU A 122 11.45 -4.08 -10.59
N HIS A 123 10.71 -3.49 -9.65
CA HIS A 123 9.52 -4.08 -9.06
C HIS A 123 8.42 -4.35 -10.11
N GLU A 124 8.22 -3.46 -11.09
CA GLU A 124 7.22 -3.65 -12.17
C GLU A 124 7.62 -4.83 -13.06
N ARG A 125 8.92 -4.95 -13.39
CA ARG A 125 9.46 -6.10 -14.15
C ARG A 125 9.24 -7.41 -13.42
N ILE A 126 9.55 -7.46 -12.12
CA ILE A 126 9.35 -8.67 -11.29
C ILE A 126 7.86 -9.00 -11.22
N ALA A 127 7.01 -8.00 -10.98
CA ALA A 127 5.57 -8.20 -10.85
C ALA A 127 4.94 -8.77 -12.11
N LEU A 128 5.20 -8.16 -13.27
CA LEU A 128 4.68 -8.63 -14.54
C LEU A 128 5.19 -10.03 -14.88
N LYS A 129 6.47 -10.33 -14.60
CA LYS A 129 7.04 -11.66 -14.83
C LYS A 129 6.36 -12.72 -13.97
N VAL A 130 6.07 -12.45 -12.70
CA VAL A 130 5.32 -13.38 -11.84
C VAL A 130 3.91 -13.59 -12.37
N LEU A 131 3.22 -12.53 -12.80
CA LEU A 131 1.87 -12.65 -13.36
C LEU A 131 1.83 -13.46 -14.66
N LEU A 132 2.88 -13.39 -15.50
CA LEU A 132 3.01 -14.23 -16.69
C LEU A 132 3.19 -15.72 -16.37
N VAL A 133 3.68 -16.06 -15.17
CA VAL A 133 3.92 -17.46 -14.74
C VAL A 133 2.70 -18.08 -14.07
N VAL A 134 1.94 -17.30 -13.30
CA VAL A 134 0.82 -17.82 -12.46
C VAL A 134 -0.39 -18.26 -13.30
N GLY A 135 -0.52 -17.77 -14.53
CA GLY A 135 -1.57 -18.16 -15.47
C GLY A 135 -2.74 -17.17 -15.53
N THR A 136 -3.69 -17.45 -16.42
CA THR A 136 -4.63 -16.46 -16.96
C THR A 136 -6.07 -16.64 -16.48
N GLU A 137 -6.38 -17.68 -15.70
CA GLU A 137 -7.70 -17.82 -15.07
C GLU A 137 -7.85 -16.82 -13.92
N ILE A 138 -9.03 -16.20 -13.77
CA ILE A 138 -9.30 -15.15 -12.77
C ILE A 138 -8.88 -15.56 -11.34
N LYS A 139 -9.08 -16.84 -10.95
CA LYS A 139 -8.67 -17.33 -9.62
C LYS A 139 -7.15 -17.33 -9.43
N TRP A 140 -6.40 -17.72 -10.46
CA TRP A 140 -4.95 -17.76 -10.44
C TRP A 140 -4.38 -16.37 -10.63
N LEU A 141 -4.99 -15.54 -11.48
CA LEU A 141 -4.67 -14.13 -11.63
C LEU A 141 -4.80 -13.38 -10.31
N LEU A 142 -5.91 -13.57 -9.58
CA LEU A 142 -6.10 -12.99 -8.25
C LEU A 142 -5.01 -13.46 -7.28
N LEU A 143 -4.71 -14.77 -7.25
CA LEU A 143 -3.64 -15.30 -6.39
C LEU A 143 -2.27 -14.71 -6.77
N GLY A 144 -1.97 -14.62 -8.06
CA GLY A 144 -0.72 -14.06 -8.58
C GLY A 144 -0.57 -12.59 -8.22
N LEU A 145 -1.64 -11.80 -8.36
CA LEU A 145 -1.69 -10.41 -7.93
C LEU A 145 -1.46 -10.31 -6.42
N MET A 146 -2.14 -11.13 -5.60
CA MET A 146 -1.99 -11.11 -4.15
C MET A 146 -0.57 -11.53 -3.72
N LEU A 147 -0.02 -12.63 -4.24
CA LEU A 147 1.33 -13.08 -3.90
C LEU A 147 2.39 -12.06 -4.31
N THR A 148 2.25 -11.48 -5.51
CA THR A 148 3.18 -10.45 -5.97
C THR A 148 3.10 -9.20 -5.11
N THR A 149 1.89 -8.74 -4.78
CA THR A 149 1.67 -7.57 -3.93
C THR A 149 2.21 -7.81 -2.52
N MET A 150 1.95 -8.99 -1.94
CA MET A 150 2.50 -9.39 -0.65
C MET A 150 4.04 -9.34 -0.68
N PHE A 151 4.66 -9.90 -1.71
CA PHE A 151 6.11 -9.92 -1.83
C PHE A 151 6.69 -8.51 -1.97
N LEU A 152 6.10 -7.65 -2.80
CA LEU A 152 6.55 -6.26 -2.94
C LEU A 152 6.39 -5.48 -1.63
N SER A 153 5.28 -5.67 -0.91
CA SER A 153 4.99 -4.95 0.33
C SER A 153 5.83 -5.41 1.52
N MET A 154 6.57 -6.51 1.40
CA MET A 154 7.61 -6.87 2.38
C MET A 154 8.80 -5.91 2.35
N TRP A 155 8.99 -5.18 1.25
CA TRP A 155 10.17 -4.34 1.05
C TRP A 155 9.82 -2.88 0.81
N MET A 156 8.62 -2.64 0.26
CA MET A 156 8.06 -1.33 -0.01
C MET A 156 6.90 -1.04 0.96
N THR A 157 6.56 0.24 1.10
CA THR A 157 5.38 0.61 1.88
C THR A 157 4.09 0.09 1.23
N ASN A 158 3.09 -0.24 2.05
CA ASN A 158 1.80 -0.74 1.57
C ASN A 158 1.14 0.21 0.55
N ILE A 159 1.29 1.53 0.78
CA ILE A 159 0.74 2.58 -0.11
C ILE A 159 1.47 2.57 -1.46
N ALA A 160 2.80 2.58 -1.47
CA ALA A 160 3.58 2.55 -2.71
C ALA A 160 3.31 1.27 -3.51
N THR A 161 3.26 0.12 -2.82
CA THR A 161 2.96 -1.17 -3.45
C THR A 161 1.58 -1.19 -4.10
N THR A 162 0.57 -0.65 -3.42
CA THR A 162 -0.79 -0.56 -3.97
C THR A 162 -0.82 0.38 -5.18
N ALA A 163 -0.15 1.53 -5.11
CA ALA A 163 -0.08 2.50 -6.21
C ALA A 163 0.53 1.92 -7.49
N VAL A 164 1.56 1.08 -7.36
CA VAL A 164 2.17 0.32 -8.47
C VAL A 164 1.19 -0.67 -9.08
N MET A 165 0.39 -1.34 -8.26
CA MET A 165 -0.51 -2.41 -8.69
C MET A 165 -1.79 -1.90 -9.34
N ILE A 166 -2.31 -0.73 -8.93
CA ILE A 166 -3.52 -0.11 -9.50
C ILE A 166 -3.50 -0.06 -11.04
N PRO A 167 -2.48 0.53 -11.72
CA PRO A 167 -2.47 0.61 -13.17
C PRO A 167 -2.29 -0.75 -13.87
N ILE A 168 -1.81 -1.79 -13.16
CA ILE A 168 -1.77 -3.17 -13.66
C ILE A 168 -3.18 -3.74 -13.59
N VAL A 169 -3.87 -3.59 -12.45
CA VAL A 169 -5.27 -4.02 -12.28
C VAL A 169 -6.18 -3.29 -13.28
N ASP A 170 -6.00 -1.99 -13.48
CA ASP A 170 -6.79 -1.22 -14.45
C ASP A 170 -6.55 -1.67 -15.89
N ALA A 171 -5.32 -2.04 -16.26
CA ALA A 171 -5.03 -2.59 -17.58
C ALA A 171 -5.67 -3.98 -17.76
N LEU A 172 -5.59 -4.84 -16.74
CA LEU A 172 -6.20 -6.18 -16.75
C LEU A 172 -7.73 -6.08 -16.88
N VAL A 173 -8.33 -5.20 -16.08
CA VAL A 173 -9.77 -4.98 -16.08
C VAL A 173 -10.21 -4.30 -17.39
N GLY A 174 -9.46 -3.32 -17.90
CA GLY A 174 -9.77 -2.62 -19.13
C GLY A 174 -9.96 -3.54 -20.34
N GLU A 175 -9.15 -4.59 -20.45
CA GLU A 175 -9.29 -5.54 -21.56
C GLU A 175 -10.50 -6.46 -21.45
N ILE A 176 -10.84 -6.89 -20.23
CA ILE A 176 -12.07 -7.67 -20.02
C ILE A 176 -13.26 -6.87 -20.55
N SER A 177 -13.20 -5.53 -20.46
CA SER A 177 -14.22 -4.65 -21.02
C SER A 177 -14.21 -4.59 -22.55
N SER A 178 -13.04 -4.54 -23.19
CA SER A 178 -12.95 -4.47 -24.66
C SER A 178 -13.46 -5.75 -25.32
N ASN A 179 -13.12 -6.91 -24.77
CA ASN A 179 -13.54 -8.20 -25.34
C ASN A 179 -15.06 -8.37 -25.22
N ILE A 180 -15.65 -7.87 -24.11
CA ILE A 180 -17.10 -7.81 -23.96
C ILE A 180 -17.74 -6.88 -25.00
N LYS A 181 -17.12 -5.73 -25.32
CA LYS A 181 -17.65 -4.79 -26.33
C LYS A 181 -17.57 -5.35 -27.76
N GLU A 182 -16.53 -6.09 -28.11
CA GLU A 182 -16.40 -6.72 -29.44
C GLU A 182 -17.42 -7.84 -29.65
N ILE A 183 -17.61 -8.71 -28.65
CA ILE A 183 -18.70 -9.71 -28.67
C ILE A 183 -20.07 -9.06 -28.92
N HIS A 184 -20.31 -7.88 -28.31
CA HIS A 184 -21.55 -7.13 -28.52
C HIS A 184 -21.66 -6.49 -29.91
N LEU A 185 -20.54 -6.10 -30.53
CA LEU A 185 -20.56 -5.57 -31.89
C LEU A 185 -20.84 -6.68 -32.91
N ASP A 186 -20.36 -7.90 -32.68
CA ASP A 186 -20.63 -9.05 -33.55
C ASP A 186 -22.06 -9.60 -33.39
N GLU A 187 -22.59 -9.66 -32.16
CA GLU A 187 -24.02 -9.96 -31.93
C GLU A 187 -24.94 -8.92 -32.58
N ASN A 188 -24.56 -7.63 -32.57
CA ASN A 188 -25.37 -6.60 -33.22
C ASN A 188 -25.17 -6.59 -34.75
N ASN A 189 -23.96 -6.84 -35.26
CA ASN A 189 -23.65 -6.87 -36.69
C ASN A 189 -24.23 -8.09 -37.41
N SER A 190 -24.28 -9.25 -36.76
CA SER A 190 -24.98 -10.43 -37.27
C SER A 190 -26.51 -10.24 -37.35
N VAL A 191 -27.05 -9.28 -36.60
CA VAL A 191 -28.47 -8.92 -36.62
C VAL A 191 -28.77 -7.74 -37.55
N THR A 192 -27.78 -6.91 -37.91
CA THR A 192 -28.02 -5.71 -38.75
C THR A 192 -28.20 -6.00 -40.24
N ASP A 193 -27.89 -7.21 -40.71
CA ASP A 193 -28.25 -7.63 -42.08
C ASP A 193 -29.76 -7.90 -42.26
N SER A 194 -30.54 -7.86 -41.17
CA SER A 194 -32.00 -7.85 -41.17
C SER A 194 -32.50 -6.64 -40.38
N ILE A 195 -33.15 -5.68 -41.04
CA ILE A 195 -33.78 -4.52 -40.37
C ILE A 195 -35.02 -5.03 -39.61
N GLU A 196 -34.83 -5.58 -38.41
CA GLU A 196 -35.91 -5.83 -37.45
C GLU A 196 -36.11 -4.58 -36.58
N VAL A 197 -37.35 -4.09 -36.54
CA VAL A 197 -37.76 -3.01 -35.65
C VAL A 197 -37.86 -3.59 -34.24
N TYR A 198 -36.85 -3.35 -33.41
CA TYR A 198 -36.87 -3.77 -32.00
C TYR A 198 -38.02 -3.12 -31.24
N THR A 199 -38.73 -3.93 -30.47
CA THR A 199 -39.75 -3.51 -29.52
C THR A 199 -39.14 -2.85 -28.29
N LEU A 200 -39.90 -2.01 -27.59
CA LEU A 200 -39.45 -1.39 -26.33
C LEU A 200 -39.09 -2.43 -25.24
N GLU A 201 -39.69 -3.63 -25.29
CA GLU A 201 -39.35 -4.74 -24.39
C GLU A 201 -37.97 -5.33 -24.69
N GLU A 202 -37.59 -5.44 -25.97
CA GLU A 202 -36.26 -5.93 -26.39
C GLU A 202 -35.17 -4.93 -26.03
N ILE A 203 -35.41 -3.63 -26.23
CA ILE A 203 -34.50 -2.56 -25.79
C ILE A 203 -34.35 -2.59 -24.26
N GLY A 204 -35.44 -2.85 -23.52
CA GLY A 204 -35.41 -3.03 -22.06
C GLY A 204 -34.58 -4.23 -21.61
N LYS A 205 -34.69 -5.37 -22.32
CA LYS A 205 -33.86 -6.56 -22.06
C LYS A 205 -32.38 -6.30 -22.33
N ILE A 206 -32.05 -5.68 -23.48
CA ILE A 206 -30.67 -5.31 -23.85
C ILE A 206 -30.06 -4.39 -22.79
N ASN A 207 -30.79 -3.35 -22.36
CA ASN A 207 -30.32 -2.43 -21.32
C ASN A 207 -30.08 -3.13 -19.97
N ASN A 208 -30.97 -4.05 -19.58
CA ASN A 208 -30.78 -4.84 -18.35
C ASN A 208 -29.57 -5.77 -18.44
N THR A 209 -29.33 -6.41 -19.60
CA THR A 209 -28.14 -7.24 -19.83
C THR A 209 -26.85 -6.42 -19.77
N ILE A 210 -26.84 -5.23 -20.39
CA ILE A 210 -25.69 -4.30 -20.33
C ILE A 210 -25.43 -3.88 -18.89
N LYS A 211 -26.48 -3.54 -18.13
CA LYS A 211 -26.36 -3.15 -16.73
C LYS A 211 -25.80 -4.29 -15.87
N GLU A 212 -26.34 -5.50 -15.98
CA GLU A 212 -25.87 -6.66 -15.22
C GLU A 212 -24.40 -7.00 -15.52
N ARG A 213 -23.96 -6.84 -16.78
CA ARG A 213 -22.55 -7.04 -17.17
C ARG A 213 -21.63 -5.95 -16.61
N ASN A 214 -22.05 -4.68 -16.64
CA ASN A 214 -21.30 -3.57 -16.03
C ASN A 214 -21.14 -3.75 -14.51
N ASP A 215 -22.18 -4.23 -13.84
CA ASP A 215 -22.15 -4.50 -12.40
C ASP A 215 -21.17 -5.66 -12.07
N LYS A 216 -21.18 -6.75 -12.85
CA LYS A 216 -20.22 -7.86 -12.72
C LYS A 216 -18.78 -7.41 -12.93
N PHE A 217 -18.56 -6.52 -13.89
CA PHE A 217 -17.26 -5.95 -14.19
C PHE A 217 -16.74 -5.07 -13.04
N ALA A 218 -17.58 -4.18 -12.53
CA ALA A 218 -17.26 -3.36 -11.36
C ALA A 218 -16.92 -4.25 -10.16
N ALA A 219 -17.69 -5.32 -9.93
CA ALA A 219 -17.42 -6.29 -8.87
C ALA A 219 -16.06 -6.99 -9.04
N LEU A 220 -15.67 -7.36 -10.27
CA LEU A 220 -14.36 -7.94 -10.53
C LEU A 220 -13.22 -6.94 -10.25
N LYS A 221 -13.33 -5.70 -10.74
CA LYS A 221 -12.35 -4.64 -10.46
C LYS A 221 -12.19 -4.43 -8.95
N VAL A 222 -13.30 -4.32 -8.22
CA VAL A 222 -13.30 -4.20 -6.77
C VAL A 222 -12.63 -5.41 -6.12
N THR A 223 -12.92 -6.62 -6.58
CA THR A 223 -12.28 -7.85 -6.06
C THR A 223 -10.76 -7.82 -6.23
N LEU A 224 -10.27 -7.48 -7.41
CA LEU A 224 -8.83 -7.43 -7.69
C LEU A 224 -8.13 -6.34 -6.87
N LEU A 225 -8.71 -5.14 -6.80
CA LEU A 225 -8.17 -4.03 -5.99
C LEU A 225 -8.21 -4.34 -4.48
N LEU A 226 -9.24 -5.02 -4.01
CA LEU A 226 -9.35 -5.46 -2.62
C LEU A 226 -8.32 -6.55 -2.31
N GLY A 227 -8.07 -7.47 -3.25
CA GLY A 227 -7.00 -8.45 -3.18
C GLY A 227 -5.62 -7.80 -3.04
N VAL A 228 -5.30 -6.82 -3.87
CA VAL A 228 -4.08 -6.02 -3.76
C VAL A 228 -4.00 -5.33 -2.40
N SER A 229 -5.07 -4.65 -1.98
CA SER A 229 -5.08 -3.90 -0.71
C SER A 229 -4.84 -4.80 0.52
N TYR A 230 -5.49 -5.97 0.57
CA TYR A 230 -5.26 -6.93 1.64
C TYR A 230 -3.86 -7.55 1.57
N ALA A 231 -3.42 -7.94 0.38
CA ALA A 231 -2.10 -8.52 0.20
C ALA A 231 -0.97 -7.56 0.56
N ALA A 232 -1.11 -6.25 0.26
CA ALA A 232 -0.16 -5.23 0.68
C ALA A 232 -0.07 -5.16 2.21
N ASN A 233 -1.21 -5.05 2.89
CA ASN A 233 -1.24 -5.01 4.36
C ASN A 233 -0.70 -6.28 5.02
N ILE A 234 -1.01 -7.46 4.46
CA ILE A 234 -0.49 -8.74 4.95
C ILE A 234 1.01 -8.87 4.66
N GLY A 235 1.48 -8.47 3.47
CA GLY A 235 2.89 -8.51 3.11
C GLY A 235 3.77 -7.62 4.00
N GLY A 236 3.25 -6.45 4.37
CA GLY A 236 3.93 -5.51 5.26
C GLY A 236 4.24 -6.03 6.67
N THR A 237 3.61 -7.13 7.11
CA THR A 237 3.94 -7.77 8.40
C THR A 237 5.08 -8.79 8.27
N GLY A 238 5.45 -9.20 7.05
CA GLY A 238 6.45 -10.24 6.80
C GLY A 238 7.88 -9.86 7.16
N THR A 239 8.22 -8.57 7.13
CA THR A 239 9.57 -8.08 7.46
C THR A 239 9.48 -6.90 8.43
N ILE A 240 10.61 -6.60 9.09
CA ILE A 240 10.71 -5.50 10.05
C ILE A 240 10.52 -4.14 9.36
N ILE A 241 10.96 -3.99 8.11
CA ILE A 241 10.89 -2.73 7.38
C ILE A 241 9.56 -2.51 6.64
N GLY A 242 8.74 -3.56 6.47
CA GLY A 242 7.51 -3.48 5.69
C GLY A 242 6.51 -2.47 6.27
N THR A 243 6.37 -2.40 7.59
CA THR A 243 5.50 -1.43 8.26
C THR A 243 6.12 -0.84 9.52
N THR A 244 5.82 0.45 9.77
CA THR A 244 6.30 1.19 10.94
C THR A 244 5.98 0.54 12.29
N PRO A 245 4.78 -0.06 12.53
CA PRO A 245 4.48 -0.73 13.78
C PRO A 245 5.44 -1.86 14.14
N ASN A 246 5.94 -2.62 13.15
CA ASN A 246 6.90 -3.71 13.38
C ASN A 246 8.20 -3.18 14.00
N LEU A 247 8.70 -2.06 13.46
CA LEU A 247 9.89 -1.40 13.94
C LEU A 247 9.71 -0.82 15.35
N ILE A 248 8.55 -0.19 15.59
CA ILE A 248 8.21 0.34 16.90
C ILE A 248 8.17 -0.79 17.92
N LEU A 249 7.53 -1.92 17.59
CA LEU A 249 7.48 -3.09 18.47
C LEU A 249 8.89 -3.59 18.81
N MET A 250 9.76 -3.74 17.81
CA MET A 250 11.15 -4.18 18.04
C MET A 250 11.87 -3.23 19.01
N THR A 251 11.73 -1.93 18.79
CA THR A 251 12.37 -0.89 19.60
C THR A 251 11.83 -0.85 21.03
N LEU A 252 10.52 -1.10 21.21
CA LEU A 252 9.89 -1.15 22.52
C LEU A 252 10.25 -2.43 23.27
N LEU A 253 10.30 -3.57 22.60
CA LEU A 253 10.60 -4.86 23.21
C LEU A 253 12.03 -4.89 23.75
N GLN A 254 13.00 -4.38 22.99
CA GLN A 254 14.38 -4.20 23.47
C GLN A 254 14.45 -3.27 24.70
N LYS A 255 13.61 -2.23 24.75
CA LYS A 255 13.57 -1.29 25.89
C LYS A 255 12.92 -1.90 27.13
N LEU A 256 11.86 -2.69 26.97
CA LEU A 256 11.10 -3.30 28.07
C LEU A 256 11.78 -4.57 28.60
N HIS A 257 12.52 -5.29 27.77
CA HIS A 257 13.20 -6.54 28.11
C HIS A 257 14.68 -6.52 27.69
N PRO A 258 15.54 -5.71 28.35
CA PRO A 258 16.94 -5.54 27.97
C PRO A 258 17.82 -6.80 28.12
N GLY A 259 17.31 -7.87 28.76
CA GLY A 259 18.00 -9.15 28.93
C GLY A 259 17.49 -10.29 28.04
N SER A 260 16.50 -10.04 27.18
CA SER A 260 16.02 -11.05 26.22
C SER A 260 16.87 -11.05 24.95
N ASP A 261 16.87 -12.17 24.24
CA ASP A 261 17.46 -12.25 22.90
C ASP A 261 16.95 -11.14 21.97
N GLU A 262 17.89 -10.45 21.31
CA GLU A 262 17.54 -9.44 20.31
C GLU A 262 16.72 -10.07 19.18
N ILE A 263 15.57 -9.47 18.85
CA ILE A 263 14.81 -9.82 17.67
C ILE A 263 15.58 -9.32 16.44
N THR A 264 16.11 -10.26 15.67
CA THR A 264 16.86 -9.99 14.45
C THR A 264 15.93 -10.01 13.23
N PHE A 265 16.42 -9.48 12.10
CA PHE A 265 15.72 -9.53 10.83
C PHE A 265 15.32 -10.96 10.42
N ALA A 266 16.26 -11.90 10.53
CA ALA A 266 16.02 -13.30 10.19
C ALA A 266 14.99 -13.96 11.09
N THR A 267 15.08 -13.76 12.42
CA THR A 267 14.14 -14.36 13.37
C THR A 267 12.73 -13.80 13.20
N TRP A 268 12.60 -12.49 12.95
CA TRP A 268 11.30 -11.87 12.65
C TRP A 268 10.69 -12.46 11.39
N MET A 269 11.47 -12.52 10.32
CA MET A 269 11.00 -13.01 9.03
C MET A 269 10.62 -14.49 9.12
N MET A 270 11.44 -15.33 9.76
CA MET A 270 11.15 -16.75 9.95
C MET A 270 9.87 -16.99 10.75
N TYR A 271 9.61 -16.16 11.77
CA TYR A 271 8.39 -16.25 12.57
C TYR A 271 7.14 -15.80 11.79
N ASN A 272 7.22 -14.67 11.08
CA ASN A 272 6.05 -14.08 10.43
C ASN A 272 5.73 -14.69 9.06
N MET A 273 6.74 -15.15 8.30
CA MET A 273 6.54 -15.60 6.91
C MET A 273 5.50 -16.73 6.76
N PRO A 274 5.46 -17.77 7.62
CA PRO A 274 4.41 -18.77 7.55
C PRO A 274 3.01 -18.17 7.74
N GLY A 275 2.86 -17.26 8.71
CA GLY A 275 1.60 -16.57 8.97
C GLY A 275 1.14 -15.70 7.80
N VAL A 276 2.06 -14.94 7.21
CA VAL A 276 1.79 -14.10 6.03
C VAL A 276 1.29 -14.94 4.85
N LEU A 277 1.97 -16.05 4.54
CA LEU A 277 1.55 -16.95 3.46
C LEU A 277 0.17 -17.56 3.72
N LEU A 278 -0.11 -17.99 4.95
CA LEU A 278 -1.43 -18.49 5.35
C LEU A 278 -2.51 -17.41 5.23
N CYS A 279 -2.24 -16.20 5.69
CA CYS A 279 -3.19 -15.09 5.60
C CYS A 279 -3.49 -14.72 4.15
N VAL A 280 -2.48 -14.68 3.26
CA VAL A 280 -2.71 -14.45 1.82
C VAL A 280 -3.53 -15.58 1.22
N PHE A 281 -3.23 -16.84 1.57
CA PHE A 281 -3.96 -18.00 1.07
C PHE A 281 -5.44 -17.99 1.50
N PHE A 282 -5.72 -17.72 2.78
CA PHE A 282 -7.10 -17.60 3.27
C PHE A 282 -7.82 -16.37 2.70
N GLY A 283 -7.11 -15.24 2.57
CA GLY A 283 -7.64 -14.03 1.93
C GLY A 283 -8.00 -14.28 0.48
N TRP A 284 -7.17 -15.02 -0.25
CA TRP A 284 -7.44 -15.45 -1.62
C TRP A 284 -8.68 -16.34 -1.70
N ILE A 285 -8.79 -17.38 -0.86
CA ILE A 285 -9.99 -18.23 -0.81
C ILE A 285 -11.23 -17.40 -0.53
N TYR A 286 -11.18 -16.52 0.46
CA TYR A 286 -12.31 -15.66 0.82
C TYR A 286 -12.76 -14.79 -0.36
N LEU A 287 -11.84 -14.06 -1.00
CA LEU A 287 -12.14 -13.21 -2.13
C LEU A 287 -12.60 -13.99 -3.35
N TRP A 288 -12.03 -15.17 -3.58
CA TRP A 288 -12.47 -16.06 -4.65
C TRP A 288 -13.90 -16.57 -4.45
N LEU A 289 -14.27 -16.96 -3.23
CA LEU A 289 -15.64 -17.37 -2.89
C LEU A 289 -16.63 -16.22 -3.05
N VAL A 290 -16.27 -15.02 -2.59
CA VAL A 290 -17.06 -13.80 -2.80
C VAL A 290 -17.23 -13.52 -4.29
N ASN A 291 -16.16 -13.65 -5.07
CA ASN A 291 -16.23 -13.45 -6.52
C ASN A 291 -17.15 -14.47 -7.20
N ILE A 292 -17.09 -15.75 -6.85
CA ILE A 292 -18.01 -16.77 -7.40
C ILE A 292 -19.46 -16.43 -7.07
N TYR A 293 -19.74 -16.02 -5.83
CA TYR A 293 -21.09 -15.70 -5.37
C TYR A 293 -21.69 -14.52 -6.15
N PHE A 294 -20.91 -13.46 -6.39
CA PHE A 294 -21.39 -12.26 -7.08
C PHE A 294 -21.25 -12.31 -8.60
N SER A 295 -20.25 -13.01 -9.13
CA SER A 295 -19.85 -12.84 -10.52
C SER A 295 -20.56 -13.81 -11.47
N LYS A 296 -20.86 -15.08 -11.10
CA LYS A 296 -21.41 -16.09 -12.04
C LYS A 296 -20.73 -16.07 -13.44
N ILE A 297 -19.46 -15.67 -13.52
CA ILE A 297 -18.73 -15.60 -14.78
C ILE A 297 -18.15 -17.00 -15.05
N ASN A 298 -18.72 -17.69 -16.03
CA ASN A 298 -18.06 -18.79 -16.72
C ASN A 298 -17.21 -18.16 -17.84
N HIS A 299 -15.90 -18.02 -17.64
CA HIS A 299 -15.02 -17.64 -18.74
C HIS A 299 -14.46 -18.89 -19.41
N ASN A 300 -14.73 -19.01 -20.71
CA ASN A 300 -14.12 -19.96 -21.62
C ASN A 300 -12.65 -19.59 -21.93
N ASP A 301 -11.91 -20.58 -22.42
CA ASP A 301 -10.47 -20.55 -22.69
C ASP A 301 -9.98 -19.41 -23.62
N GLU A 302 -10.84 -18.76 -24.42
CA GLU A 302 -10.44 -17.68 -25.36
C GLU A 302 -9.85 -16.44 -24.66
N SER A 303 -10.30 -16.12 -23.44
CA SER A 303 -9.77 -14.96 -22.70
C SER A 303 -8.31 -15.12 -22.25
N LYS A 304 -7.78 -16.37 -22.24
CA LYS A 304 -6.47 -16.69 -21.66
C LYS A 304 -5.31 -16.09 -22.46
N ASP A 305 -5.34 -16.23 -23.79
CA ASP A 305 -4.23 -15.80 -24.64
C ASP A 305 -4.14 -14.26 -24.73
N GLU A 306 -5.28 -13.58 -24.63
CA GLU A 306 -5.35 -12.12 -24.68
C GLU A 306 -4.78 -11.46 -23.41
N PHE A 307 -5.14 -11.95 -22.21
CA PHE A 307 -4.54 -11.46 -20.96
C PHE A 307 -3.03 -11.63 -20.95
N TYR A 308 -2.55 -12.80 -21.37
CA TYR A 308 -1.12 -13.06 -21.50
C TYR A 308 -0.48 -12.05 -22.46
N GLY A 309 -1.13 -11.81 -23.61
CA GLY A 309 -0.70 -10.82 -24.59
C GLY A 309 -0.52 -9.41 -24.03
N ILE A 310 -1.37 -8.95 -23.11
CA ILE A 310 -1.28 -7.61 -22.52
C ILE A 310 -0.18 -7.50 -21.49
N ILE A 311 -0.12 -8.47 -20.58
CA ILE A 311 0.93 -8.51 -19.56
C ILE A 311 2.28 -8.65 -20.26
N SER A 312 2.35 -9.46 -21.33
CA SER A 312 3.53 -9.59 -22.19
C SER A 312 3.85 -8.27 -22.89
N LYS A 313 2.89 -7.63 -23.58
CA LYS A 313 3.11 -6.31 -24.21
C LYS A 313 3.62 -5.28 -23.20
N ARG A 314 3.09 -5.27 -21.97
CA ARG A 314 3.53 -4.35 -20.91
C ARG A 314 4.93 -4.71 -20.41
N TYR A 315 5.23 -6.00 -20.29
CA TYR A 315 6.56 -6.49 -19.96
C TYR A 315 7.58 -6.13 -21.05
N ASP A 316 7.21 -6.28 -22.32
CA ASP A 316 8.05 -5.96 -23.48
C ASP A 316 8.32 -4.45 -23.59
N ARG A 317 7.36 -3.60 -23.19
CA ARG A 317 7.54 -2.14 -23.10
C ARG A 317 8.59 -1.70 -22.06
N LEU A 318 8.92 -2.54 -21.07
CA LEU A 318 10.03 -2.26 -20.14
C LEU A 318 11.40 -2.47 -20.81
N GLY A 319 11.47 -3.10 -21.98
CA GLY A 319 12.71 -3.35 -22.71
C GLY A 319 13.69 -4.26 -21.98
N SER A 320 14.93 -4.31 -22.46
CA SER A 320 16.02 -5.07 -21.82
C SER A 320 16.43 -4.46 -20.47
N VAL A 321 16.93 -5.29 -19.56
CA VAL A 321 17.42 -4.84 -18.24
C VAL A 321 18.55 -3.82 -18.43
N SER A 322 18.33 -2.60 -17.94
CA SER A 322 19.32 -1.52 -17.93
C SER A 322 20.47 -1.84 -16.95
N SER A 323 21.67 -1.30 -17.19
CA SER A 323 22.80 -1.43 -16.26
C SER A 323 22.49 -0.89 -14.86
N HIS A 324 21.64 0.14 -14.76
CA HIS A 324 21.19 0.70 -13.48
C HIS A 324 20.23 -0.26 -12.76
N GLU A 325 19.29 -0.88 -13.49
CA GLU A 325 18.39 -1.92 -12.96
C GLU A 325 19.19 -3.11 -12.40
N ALA A 326 20.20 -3.58 -13.15
CA ALA A 326 21.06 -4.67 -12.72
C ALA A 326 21.87 -4.30 -11.47
N SER A 327 22.42 -3.08 -11.40
CA SER A 327 23.18 -2.60 -10.24
C SER A 327 22.30 -2.53 -8.99
N VAL A 328 21.09 -1.97 -9.10
CA VAL A 328 20.14 -1.90 -7.99
C VAL A 328 19.66 -3.28 -7.56
N MET A 329 19.43 -4.20 -8.50
CA MET A 329 19.11 -5.60 -8.19
C MET A 329 20.21 -6.25 -7.35
N VAL A 330 21.48 -6.12 -7.77
CA VAL A 330 22.62 -6.69 -7.03
C VAL A 330 22.75 -6.07 -5.64
N LEU A 331 22.68 -4.74 -5.52
CA LEU A 331 22.79 -4.04 -4.24
C LEU A 331 21.63 -4.41 -3.30
N PHE A 332 20.41 -4.51 -3.83
CA PHE A 332 19.24 -4.86 -3.04
C PHE A 332 19.29 -6.33 -2.58
N SER A 333 19.69 -7.26 -3.46
CA SER A 333 19.91 -8.65 -3.07
C SER A 333 21.03 -8.79 -2.04
N LEU A 334 22.14 -8.06 -2.20
CA LEU A 334 23.22 -8.02 -1.24
C LEU A 334 22.75 -7.49 0.12
N LEU A 335 21.94 -6.42 0.14
CA LEU A 335 21.35 -5.85 1.35
C LEU A 335 20.49 -6.88 2.10
N ILE A 336 19.60 -7.58 1.40
CA ILE A 336 18.74 -8.62 1.99
C ILE A 336 19.59 -9.75 2.58
N ILE A 337 20.60 -10.22 1.85
CA ILE A 337 21.51 -11.27 2.32
C ILE A 337 22.25 -10.79 3.59
N LEU A 338 22.79 -9.58 3.59
CA LEU A 338 23.46 -9.01 4.76
C LEU A 338 22.52 -8.90 5.96
N TRP A 339 21.26 -8.51 5.78
CA TRP A 339 20.29 -8.46 6.87
C TRP A 339 19.93 -9.84 7.43
N ILE A 340 19.69 -10.82 6.57
CA ILE A 340 19.34 -12.18 6.99
C ILE A 340 20.51 -12.84 7.72
N PHE A 341 21.73 -12.72 7.19
CA PHE A 341 22.91 -13.39 7.74
C PHE A 341 23.65 -12.60 8.83
N ARG A 342 23.11 -11.45 9.29
CA ARG A 342 23.70 -10.62 10.35
C ARG A 342 23.90 -11.40 11.64
N ASP A 343 22.80 -11.92 12.19
CA ASP A 343 22.78 -12.80 13.36
C ASP A 343 21.57 -13.72 13.28
N PRO A 344 21.56 -14.71 12.37
CA PRO A 344 20.39 -15.53 12.09
C PRO A 344 19.96 -16.44 13.24
N LYS A 345 20.73 -16.51 14.34
CA LYS A 345 20.54 -17.37 15.53
C LYS A 345 20.62 -18.89 15.29
N PHE A 346 20.39 -19.38 14.07
CA PHE A 346 20.56 -20.80 13.70
C PHE A 346 21.96 -21.15 13.17
N MET A 347 22.76 -20.16 12.80
CA MET A 347 24.17 -20.29 12.44
C MET A 347 24.92 -19.04 12.92
N PRO A 348 26.27 -19.10 13.11
CA PRO A 348 27.03 -17.90 13.44
C PRO A 348 26.92 -16.88 12.30
N GLY A 349 26.28 -15.74 12.59
CA GLY A 349 26.15 -14.65 11.63
C GLY A 349 27.46 -13.90 11.40
N TRP A 350 27.53 -13.14 10.31
CA TRP A 350 28.75 -12.38 9.99
C TRP A 350 29.11 -11.36 11.07
N ALA A 351 28.14 -10.84 11.83
CA ALA A 351 28.42 -9.92 12.94
C ALA A 351 29.20 -10.61 14.08
N THR A 352 28.93 -11.90 14.31
CA THR A 352 29.65 -12.70 15.31
C THR A 352 31.04 -13.09 14.79
N VAL A 353 31.15 -13.48 13.51
CA VAL A 353 32.42 -13.85 12.88
C VAL A 353 33.41 -12.67 12.80
N LEU A 354 32.91 -11.46 12.55
CA LEU A 354 33.72 -10.24 12.49
C LEU A 354 33.97 -9.61 13.87
N GLY A 355 33.45 -10.19 14.97
CA GLY A 355 33.63 -9.65 16.31
C GLY A 355 32.93 -8.31 16.56
N LEU A 356 31.87 -8.01 15.79
CA LEU A 356 31.12 -6.74 15.87
C LEU A 356 29.99 -6.77 16.91
N LYS A 357 29.86 -7.88 17.65
CA LYS A 357 28.86 -8.04 18.71
C LYS A 357 29.42 -7.45 20.01
N SER A 358 28.98 -6.24 20.37
CA SER A 358 29.30 -5.58 21.65
C SER A 358 28.39 -6.05 22.76
#